data_AF-A0A948M6Y5-F1
#
_entry.id   AF-A0A948M6Y5-F1
#
_cell.length_a   1.000
_cell.length_b   1.000
_cell.length_c   1.000
_cell.angle_alpha   90.00
_cell.angle_beta   90.00
_cell.angle_gamma   90.00
#
_symmetry.space_group_name_H-M   'P 1'
#
loop_
_entity.id
_entity.type
_entity.pdbx_description
1 polymer ?
#
loop_
_entity_poly.entity_id
_entity_poly.type
_entity_poly.pdbx_seq_one_letter_code
_entity_poly.pdbx_strand_id
1 'polypeptide(L)' 'MNILQVLPELKIGGVETGTVDLAKRLVKLGHKAVVVSGGGELVEELNQCGAFHYQLPIGKKSIFN' A
#
# COMPACT_ATOMS: atom_id res chain seq x y z
N MET A 1 8.17 -0.31 15.05
CA MET A 1 8.42 -1.45 14.14
C MET A 1 8.23 -0.99 12.70
N ASN A 2 8.94 -1.60 11.75
CA ASN A 2 8.76 -1.36 10.32
C ASN A 2 7.86 -2.44 9.74
N ILE A 3 6.80 -2.06 9.05
CA ILE A 3 5.79 -2.98 8.52
C ILE A 3 5.65 -2.72 7.02
N LEU A 4 5.76 -3.79 6.24
CA LEU A 4 5.66 -3.78 4.79
C LEU A 4 4.39 -4.51 4.35
N GLN A 5 3.51 -3.82 3.63
CA GLN A 5 2.33 -4.39 2.98
C GLN A 5 2.60 -4.46 1.48
N VAL A 6 2.42 -5.63 0.88
CA VAL A 6 2.61 -5.83 -0.57
C VAL A 6 1.32 -6.34 -1.16
N LEU A 7 0.83 -5.66 -2.19
CA LEU A 7 -0.38 -6.02 -2.91
C LEU A 7 -0.25 -5.66 -4.40
N PRO A 8 -1.01 -6.32 -5.30
CA PRO A 8 -0.92 -6.04 -6.73
C PRO A 8 -1.28 -4.60 -7.09
N GLU A 9 -2.39 -4.08 -6.55
CA GLU A 9 -2.97 -2.79 -6.94
C GLU A 9 -3.64 -2.11 -5.73
N LEU A 10 -3.77 -0.78 -5.74
CA LEU A 10 -4.49 0.02 -4.75
C LEU A 10 -5.73 0.67 -5.38
N LYS A 11 -6.60 -0.15 -5.97
CA LYS A 11 -7.89 0.29 -6.52
C LYS A 11 -8.97 0.25 -5.45
N ILE A 12 -10.09 0.92 -5.70
CA ILE A 12 -11.23 0.90 -4.76
C ILE A 12 -11.79 -0.53 -4.71
N GLY A 13 -11.60 -1.19 -3.57
CA GLY A 13 -11.96 -2.57 -3.30
C GLY A 13 -11.80 -2.91 -1.83
N GLY A 14 -12.39 -4.04 -1.39
CA GLY A 14 -12.46 -4.37 0.04
C GLY A 14 -11.10 -4.66 0.69
N VAL A 15 -10.16 -5.24 -0.05
CA VAL A 15 -8.82 -5.58 0.46
C VAL A 15 -7.93 -4.34 0.52
N GLU A 16 -8.10 -3.46 -0.45
CA GLU A 16 -7.32 -2.25 -0.64
C GLU A 16 -7.72 -1.20 0.40
N THR A 17 -9.02 -0.99 0.63
CA THR A 17 -9.50 -0.14 1.74
C THR A 17 -8.98 -0.65 3.09
N GLY A 18 -9.03 -1.96 3.33
CA GLY A 18 -8.46 -2.56 4.54
C GLY A 18 -6.94 -2.35 4.66
N THR A 19 -6.22 -2.33 3.55
CA THR A 19 -4.78 -2.04 3.50
C THR A 19 -4.50 -0.62 3.96
N VAL A 20 -5.29 0.36 3.49
CA VAL A 20 -5.18 1.76 3.89
C VAL A 20 -5.54 1.96 5.36
N ASP A 21 -6.64 1.37 5.82
CA ASP A 21 -7.07 1.48 7.22
C ASP A 21 -6.04 0.89 8.18
N LEU A 22 -5.44 -0.25 7.83
CA LEU A 22 -4.36 -0.84 8.59
C LEU A 22 -3.15 0.09 8.62
N ALA A 23 -2.68 0.56 7.46
CA ALA A 23 -1.52 1.45 7.37
C ALA A 23 -1.71 2.71 8.23
N LYS A 24 -2.89 3.32 8.14
CA LYS A 24 -3.30 4.49 8.95
C LYS A 24 -3.28 4.19 10.44
N ARG A 25 -3.75 3.01 10.86
CA ARG A 25 -3.71 2.59 12.27
C ARG A 25 -2.28 2.35 12.75
N LEU A 26 -1.43 1.74 11.92
CA LEU A 26 -0.03 1.48 12.23
C LEU A 26 0.75 2.79 12.40
N VAL A 27 0.56 3.76 11.51
CA VAL A 27 1.17 5.09 11.63
C VAL A 27 0.73 5.78 12.92
N LYS A 28 -0.57 5.73 13.26
CA LYS A 28 -1.10 6.28 14.53
C LYS A 28 -0.49 5.62 15.77
N LEU A 29 -0.08 4.36 15.69
CA LEU A 29 0.60 3.64 16.78
C LEU A 29 2.11 3.93 16.83
N GLY A 30 2.63 4.85 16.00
CA GLY A 30 4.05 5.18 15.93
C GLY A 30 4.87 4.13 15.18
N HIS A 31 4.24 3.28 14.37
CA HIS A 31 4.93 2.34 13.50
C HIS A 31 5.19 2.96 12.13
N LYS A 32 6.25 2.51 11.47
CA LYS A 32 6.54 2.90 10.08
C LYS A 32 5.82 1.93 9.16
N ALA A 33 4.75 2.38 8.52
CA ALA A 33 4.01 1.62 7.53
C ALA A 33 4.53 1.94 6.12
N VAL A 34 4.84 0.90 5.36
CA VAL A 34 5.27 0.98 3.96
C VAL A 34 4.36 0.08 3.13
N VAL A 35 3.82 0.60 2.04
CA VAL A 35 2.95 -0.12 1.11
C VAL A 35 3.62 -0.17 -0.25
N VAL A 36 3.70 -1.36 -0.85
CA VAL A 36 4.22 -1.58 -2.19
C VAL A 36 3.11 -2.13 -3.07
N SER A 37 2.82 -1.46 -4.18
CA SER A 37 1.83 -1.96 -5.15
C SER A 37 2.03 -1.38 -6.55
N GLY A 38 1.25 -1.85 -7.52
CA GLY A 38 1.15 -1.28 -8.87
C GLY A 38 0.63 0.16 -8.93
N GLY A 39 0.24 0.74 -7.78
CA GLY A 39 -0.40 2.04 -7.68
C GLY A 39 -1.93 1.94 -7.70
N GLY A 40 -2.59 3.09 -7.73
CA GLY A 40 -4.06 3.19 -7.76
C GLY A 40 -4.57 4.44 -7.03
N GLU A 41 -5.88 4.58 -6.97
CA GLU A 41 -6.56 5.78 -6.42
C GLU A 41 -6.30 5.97 -4.92
N LEU A 42 -6.07 4.89 -4.18
CA LEU A 42 -5.85 4.93 -2.72
C LEU A 42 -4.42 5.27 -2.29
N VAL A 43 -3.50 5.46 -3.26
CA VAL A 43 -2.11 5.86 -2.96
C VAL A 43 -2.05 7.21 -2.27
N GLU A 44 -2.89 8.15 -2.72
CA GLU A 44 -2.93 9.50 -2.15
C GLU A 44 -3.36 9.47 -0.69
N GLU A 45 -4.35 8.64 -0.34
CA GLU A 45 -4.80 8.48 1.05
C GLU A 45 -3.71 7.86 1.95
N LEU A 46 -2.92 6.92 1.42
CA LEU A 46 -1.78 6.35 2.15
C LEU A 46 -0.73 7.42 2.47
N ASN A 47 -0.38 8.23 1.48
CA ASN A 47 0.59 9.31 1.68
C ASN A 47 0.09 10.35 2.68
N GLN A 48 -1.20 10.73 2.59
CA GLN A 48 -1.83 11.66 3.53
C GLN A 48 -1.90 11.13 4.95
N CYS A 49 -2.04 9.81 5.15
CA CYS A 49 -2.03 9.22 6.48
C CYS A 49 -0.61 8.99 7.05
N GLY A 50 0.44 9.35 6.32
CA GLY A 50 1.83 9.24 6.75
C GLY A 50 2.47 7.87 6.49
N ALA A 51 1.78 6.99 5.75
CA ALA A 51 2.37 5.76 5.24
C ALA A 51 3.18 6.04 3.97
N PHE A 52 4.27 5.31 3.76
CA PHE A 52 5.07 5.45 2.54
C PHE A 52 4.55 4.48 1.47
N HIS A 53 4.30 4.97 0.27
CA HIS A 53 4.00 4.12 -0.88
C HIS A 53 5.20 4.01 -1.84
N TYR A 54 5.50 2.78 -2.28
CA TYR A 54 6.40 2.53 -3.40
C TYR A 54 5.63 1.87 -4.53
N GLN A 55 5.65 2.50 -5.70
CA GLN A 55 5.06 1.91 -6.88
C GLN A 55 6.02 0.93 -7.54
N LEU A 56 5.63 -0.35 -7.60
CA LEU A 56 6.33 -1.40 -8.32
C LEU A 56 5.32 -2.21 -9.13
N PRO A 57 5.69 -2.78 -10.29
CA PRO A 57 4.78 -3.59 -11.12
C PRO A 57 4.49 -4.97 -10.50
N ILE A 58 3.94 -4.98 -9.28
CA ILE A 58 3.53 -6.17 -8.54
C ILE A 58 2.33 -6.80 -9.26
N GLY A 59 2.32 -8.14 -9.38
CA GLY A 59 1.21 -8.87 -9.99
C GLY A 59 1.21 -8.91 -11.52
N LYS A 60 2.11 -8.19 -12.21
CA LYS A 60 2.40 -8.48 -13.61
C LYS A 60 3.13 -9.81 -13.72
N LYS A 61 2.41 -10.85 -14.11
CA LYS A 61 2.99 -12.16 -14.43
C LYS A 61 3.68 -12.05 -15.80
N SER A 62 4.89 -11.52 -15.83
CA SER A 62 5.72 -11.53 -17.02
C SER A 62 6.59 -12.79 -17.03
N ILE A 63 6.51 -13.56 -18.12
CA ILE A 63 7.44 -14.67 -18.41
C ILE A 63 8.63 -14.18 -19.24
N PHE A 64 8.53 -13.00 -19.86
CA PHE A 64 9.55 -12.34 -20.66
C PHE A 64 9.28 -10.83 -20.59
N ASN A 65 10.25 -10.10 -20.06
CA ASN A 65 10.21 -8.68 -19.69
C ASN A 65 9.50 -7.77 -20.71
#